data_AF-A0A7V5VYH0-F1
#
_entry.id   AF-A0A7V5VYH0-F1
#
_cell.length_a   1.000
_cell.length_b   1.000
_cell.length_c   1.000
_cell.angle_alpha   90.00
_cell.angle_beta   90.00
_cell.angle_gamma   90.00
#
_symmetry.space_group_name_H-M   'P 1'
#
loop_
_entity.id
_entity.type
_entity.pdbx_description
1 polymer ?
#
loop_
_entity_poly.entity_id
_entity_poly.type
_entity_poly.pdbx_seq_one_letter_code
_entity_poly.pdbx_strand_id
1 'polypeptide(L)'
;MKIELFKYTLVSLISTVLICNFALNLQASAVTIPSGYYQKFNGNLKYEILNWNENEPLPWYIPSWVHRGDVYTNISATLIFTLSDFGPNDADSLSVDPIPYFDVNITNINGEVNFTAANLSNSEIAINLILGYMKFQPGLFVRNNMWDELAAWAYNQSSVERSWEPGVYDNATVIVDNNTLNKVTYKFNQTTGLQQKTELQYSKTTGILEYAKTSCGNYVLEIKIIEQQRPSIPSYNTSIILLSLTTSILLILFIYKKKNNELIKN
;
A
#
# COMPACT_ATOMS: atom_id res chain seq x y z
N MET A 1 -20.84 -31.05 45.59
CA MET A 1 -21.35 -30.62 44.27
C MET A 1 -20.70 -29.33 43.75
N LYS A 2 -20.56 -28.27 44.58
CA LYS A 2 -20.03 -26.95 44.16
C LYS A 2 -18.57 -26.96 43.69
N ILE A 3 -17.71 -27.78 44.29
CA ILE A 3 -16.25 -27.79 44.03
C ILE A 3 -15.92 -28.31 42.61
N GLU A 4 -16.56 -29.38 42.17
CA GLU A 4 -16.32 -29.96 40.84
C GLU A 4 -16.79 -29.02 39.72
N LEU A 5 -17.99 -28.44 39.85
CA LEU A 5 -18.51 -27.48 38.86
C LEU A 5 -17.57 -26.26 38.73
N PHE A 6 -17.06 -25.75 39.87
CA PHE A 6 -16.13 -24.63 39.88
C PHE A 6 -14.82 -24.94 39.12
N LYS A 7 -14.25 -26.15 39.27
CA LYS A 7 -13.03 -26.55 38.54
C LYS A 7 -13.24 -26.53 37.03
N TYR A 8 -14.35 -27.08 36.53
CA TYR A 8 -14.62 -27.12 35.09
C TYR A 8 -14.89 -25.73 34.51
N THR A 9 -15.64 -24.89 35.23
CA THR A 9 -15.86 -23.49 34.82
C THR A 9 -14.52 -22.73 34.76
N LEU A 10 -13.65 -22.95 35.74
CA LEU A 10 -12.32 -22.32 35.77
C LEU A 10 -11.44 -22.76 34.60
N VAL A 11 -11.40 -24.06 34.29
CA VAL A 11 -10.64 -24.60 33.15
C VAL A 11 -11.17 -24.06 31.82
N SER A 12 -12.49 -23.99 31.65
CA SER A 12 -13.13 -23.43 30.46
C SER A 12 -12.81 -21.95 30.28
N LEU A 13 -12.86 -21.17 31.37
CA LEU A 13 -12.51 -19.74 31.37
C LEU A 13 -11.04 -19.53 30.98
N ILE A 14 -10.12 -20.29 31.58
CA ILE A 14 -8.68 -20.22 31.27
C ILE A 14 -8.43 -20.58 29.80
N SER A 15 -9.08 -21.63 29.30
CA SER A 15 -8.94 -22.08 27.91
C SER A 15 -9.45 -21.01 26.94
N THR A 16 -10.58 -20.37 27.26
CA THR A 16 -11.14 -19.27 26.45
C THR A 16 -10.19 -18.07 26.43
N VAL A 17 -9.62 -17.69 27.58
CA VAL A 17 -8.63 -16.60 27.66
C VAL A 17 -7.38 -16.92 26.85
N LEU A 18 -6.89 -18.17 26.90
CA LEU A 18 -5.73 -18.59 26.11
C LEU A 18 -6.02 -18.59 24.61
N ILE A 19 -7.19 -19.08 24.18
CA ILE A 19 -7.61 -19.07 22.76
C ILE A 19 -7.79 -17.63 22.27
N CYS A 20 -8.40 -16.75 23.07
CA CYS A 20 -8.52 -15.34 22.74
C CYS A 20 -7.14 -14.68 22.62
N ASN A 21 -6.22 -14.91 23.57
CA ASN A 21 -4.86 -14.37 23.47
C ASN A 21 -4.09 -14.92 22.26
N PHE A 22 -4.26 -16.20 21.93
CA PHE A 22 -3.62 -16.80 20.76
C PHE A 22 -4.19 -16.23 19.45
N ALA A 23 -5.51 -16.05 19.36
CA ALA A 23 -6.17 -15.42 18.23
C ALA A 23 -5.82 -13.93 18.08
N LEU A 24 -5.59 -13.22 19.19
CA LEU A 24 -5.11 -11.83 19.19
C LEU A 24 -3.67 -11.73 18.65
N ASN A 25 -2.84 -12.73 18.90
CA ASN A 25 -1.46 -12.78 18.43
C ASN A 25 -1.30 -13.29 16.98
N LEU A 26 -2.38 -13.77 16.35
CA LEU A 26 -2.41 -14.20 14.94
C LEU A 26 -2.59 -13.04 13.94
N GLN A 27 -2.47 -11.78 14.39
CA GLN A 27 -2.39 -10.65 13.47
C GLN A 27 -1.19 -10.83 12.55
N ALA A 28 -1.40 -10.68 11.24
CA ALA A 28 -0.30 -10.51 10.30
C ALA A 28 0.62 -9.43 10.87
N SER A 29 1.89 -9.77 11.08
CA SER A 29 2.84 -8.83 11.67
C SER A 29 2.86 -7.59 10.78
N ALA A 30 2.43 -6.46 11.32
CA ALA A 30 2.47 -5.20 10.58
C ALA A 30 3.91 -4.98 10.12
N VAL A 31 4.09 -4.64 8.84
CA VAL A 31 5.41 -4.32 8.29
C VAL A 31 6.04 -3.23 9.13
N THR A 32 7.25 -3.47 9.63
CA THR A 32 7.94 -2.50 10.47
C THR A 32 8.49 -1.38 9.58
N ILE A 33 7.96 -0.17 9.73
CA ILE A 33 8.39 1.00 8.95
C ILE A 33 9.73 1.51 9.49
N PRO A 34 10.82 1.54 8.70
CA PRO A 34 12.11 2.06 9.13
C PRO A 34 12.02 3.53 9.58
N SER A 35 12.86 3.93 10.54
CA SER A 35 12.84 5.27 11.14
C SER A 35 13.06 6.42 10.14
N GLY A 36 13.68 6.14 8.99
CA GLY A 36 13.84 7.07 7.89
C GLY A 36 12.55 7.38 7.10
N TYR A 37 11.43 6.72 7.43
CA TYR A 37 10.13 6.92 6.80
C TYR A 37 9.10 7.48 7.79
N TYR A 38 7.96 7.91 7.26
CA TYR A 38 6.86 8.44 8.06
C TYR A 38 6.12 7.32 8.79
N GLN A 39 6.26 7.30 10.11
CA GLN A 39 5.70 6.28 11.00
C GLN A 39 4.16 6.27 11.08
N LYS A 40 3.51 7.31 10.56
CA LYS A 40 2.03 7.40 10.50
C LYS A 40 1.42 6.65 9.32
N PHE A 41 2.25 6.19 8.37
CA PHE A 41 1.75 5.38 7.27
C PHE A 41 1.27 4.01 7.81
N ASN A 42 0.14 3.55 7.30
CA ASN A 42 -0.56 2.34 7.78
C ASN A 42 -0.40 1.14 6.86
N GLY A 43 0.42 1.27 5.81
CA GLY A 43 0.69 0.21 4.86
C GLY A 43 -0.33 0.08 3.72
N ASN A 44 -1.38 0.90 3.63
CA ASN A 44 -2.34 0.81 2.52
C ASN A 44 -2.59 2.18 1.87
N LEU A 45 -2.44 2.23 0.55
CA LEU A 45 -2.74 3.39 -0.27
C LEU A 45 -3.82 3.02 -1.28
N LYS A 46 -4.89 3.80 -1.33
CA LYS A 46 -5.98 3.63 -2.28
C LYS A 46 -6.16 4.90 -3.09
N TYR A 47 -6.02 4.76 -4.41
CA TYR A 47 -6.20 5.83 -5.37
C TYR A 47 -7.40 5.58 -6.25
N GLU A 48 -8.14 6.63 -6.56
CA GLU A 48 -9.13 6.66 -7.63
C GLU A 48 -8.47 7.17 -8.90
N ILE A 49 -8.79 6.53 -10.04
CA ILE A 49 -8.44 7.04 -11.37
C ILE A 49 -9.45 8.10 -11.77
N LEU A 50 -8.98 9.33 -11.96
CA LEU A 50 -9.77 10.46 -12.45
C LEU A 50 -9.67 10.62 -13.96
N ASN A 51 -8.58 10.13 -14.58
CA ASN A 51 -8.39 10.15 -16.02
C ASN A 51 -7.47 9.01 -16.46
N TRP A 52 -7.78 8.36 -17.58
CA TRP A 52 -7.01 7.27 -18.18
C TRP A 52 -7.24 7.21 -19.69
N ASN A 53 -6.27 6.75 -20.47
CA ASN A 53 -6.52 6.41 -21.87
C ASN A 53 -7.16 5.01 -21.98
N GLU A 54 -8.48 4.96 -22.05
CA GLU A 54 -9.25 3.70 -22.08
C GLU A 54 -9.08 2.88 -23.39
N ASN A 55 -8.42 3.45 -24.41
CA ASN A 55 -8.26 2.79 -25.71
C ASN A 55 -7.03 1.88 -25.80
N GLU A 56 -6.08 2.02 -24.89
CA GLU A 56 -4.84 1.24 -24.87
C GLU A 56 -4.55 0.73 -23.45
N PRO A 57 -4.18 -0.56 -23.29
CA PRO A 57 -3.70 -1.03 -21.99
C PRO A 57 -2.38 -0.35 -21.62
N LEU A 58 -2.12 -0.25 -20.32
CA LEU A 58 -0.78 0.06 -19.83
C LEU A 58 0.02 -1.26 -19.71
N PRO A 59 1.04 -1.49 -20.54
CA PRO A 59 1.93 -2.61 -20.32
C PRO A 59 2.76 -2.39 -19.05
N TRP A 60 2.74 -3.38 -18.16
CA TRP A 60 3.53 -3.40 -16.93
C TRP A 60 4.80 -4.20 -17.13
N TYR A 61 5.94 -3.62 -16.77
CA TYR A 61 7.27 -4.22 -16.88
C TYR A 61 7.95 -4.32 -15.53
N ILE A 62 8.79 -5.34 -15.36
CA ILE A 62 9.68 -5.48 -14.19
C ILE A 62 11.07 -4.89 -14.48
N PRO A 63 11.90 -4.65 -13.44
CA PRO A 63 13.32 -4.33 -13.59
C PRO A 63 14.01 -5.41 -14.42
N SER A 64 14.32 -5.09 -15.69
CA SER A 64 14.81 -5.94 -16.82
C SER A 64 14.00 -5.77 -18.11
N TRP A 65 12.96 -4.93 -18.11
CA TRP A 65 12.06 -4.71 -19.25
C TRP A 65 11.30 -5.95 -19.69
N VAL A 66 11.19 -6.95 -18.80
CA VAL A 66 10.35 -8.12 -19.04
C VAL A 66 8.89 -7.74 -18.79
N HIS A 67 8.05 -7.99 -19.79
CA HIS A 67 6.61 -7.76 -19.72
C HIS A 67 5.99 -8.68 -18.67
N ARG A 68 5.29 -8.10 -17.68
CA ARG A 68 4.58 -8.81 -16.62
C ARG A 68 3.11 -9.01 -16.96
N GLY A 69 2.52 -8.07 -17.70
CA GLY A 69 1.13 -8.11 -18.10
C GLY A 69 0.62 -6.73 -18.51
N ASP A 70 -0.65 -6.69 -18.91
CA ASP A 70 -1.30 -5.48 -19.39
C ASP A 70 -2.40 -5.05 -18.42
N VAL A 71 -2.38 -3.78 -18.01
CA VAL A 71 -3.41 -3.19 -17.16
C VAL A 71 -4.48 -2.57 -18.05
N TYR A 72 -5.70 -3.12 -17.98
CA TYR A 72 -6.88 -2.58 -18.63
C TYR A 72 -7.76 -1.92 -17.57
N THR A 73 -7.83 -0.61 -17.55
CA THR A 73 -8.59 0.10 -16.53
C THR A 73 -9.40 1.23 -17.15
N ASN A 74 -10.31 1.79 -16.37
CA ASN A 74 -11.18 2.87 -16.77
C ASN A 74 -11.16 4.00 -15.74
N ILE A 75 -11.78 5.13 -16.10
CA ILE A 75 -12.05 6.20 -15.15
C ILE A 75 -12.92 5.65 -14.01
N SER A 76 -12.68 6.12 -12.78
CA SER A 76 -13.28 5.66 -11.52
C SER A 76 -12.89 4.25 -11.06
N ALA A 77 -11.98 3.58 -11.77
CA ALA A 77 -11.27 2.43 -11.23
C ALA A 77 -10.43 2.78 -10.00
N THR A 78 -10.02 1.74 -9.27
CA THR A 78 -9.20 1.89 -8.06
C THR A 78 -7.85 1.21 -8.22
N LEU A 79 -6.78 1.91 -7.79
CA LEU A 79 -5.46 1.33 -7.59
C LEU A 79 -5.23 1.16 -6.08
N ILE A 80 -4.93 -0.05 -5.66
CA ILE A 80 -4.66 -0.41 -4.27
C ILE A 80 -3.20 -0.85 -4.18
N PHE A 81 -2.45 -0.19 -3.30
CA PHE A 81 -1.06 -0.53 -2.98
C PHE A 81 -0.95 -0.87 -1.50
N THR A 82 -0.57 -2.11 -1.22
CA THR A 82 -0.38 -2.62 0.13
C THR A 82 1.10 -2.82 0.39
N LEU A 83 1.67 -2.08 1.33
CA LEU A 83 3.06 -2.22 1.76
C LEU A 83 3.29 -3.65 2.23
N SER A 84 4.16 -4.36 1.52
CA SER A 84 4.47 -5.76 1.77
C SER A 84 5.78 -5.93 2.53
N ASP A 85 6.80 -5.10 2.25
CA ASP A 85 8.08 -5.13 2.96
C ASP A 85 8.92 -3.85 2.76
N PHE A 86 10.08 -3.80 3.41
CA PHE A 86 11.19 -2.92 3.08
C PHE A 86 12.40 -3.75 2.66
N GLY A 87 12.86 -3.55 1.42
CA GLY A 87 13.89 -4.38 0.81
C GLY A 87 15.10 -3.58 0.33
N PRO A 88 16.06 -4.25 -0.32
CA PRO A 88 17.22 -3.62 -0.92
C PRO A 88 16.81 -2.69 -2.07
N ASN A 89 17.68 -1.73 -2.35
CA ASN A 89 17.52 -0.68 -3.32
C ASN A 89 17.55 -1.28 -4.71
N ASP A 90 16.68 -0.78 -5.59
CA ASP A 90 16.79 -1.07 -7.02
C ASP A 90 17.63 0.03 -7.71
N ALA A 91 18.00 -0.22 -8.96
CA ALA A 91 18.88 0.67 -9.72
C ALA A 91 18.24 2.05 -10.02
N ASP A 92 16.92 2.15 -9.92
CA ASP A 92 16.15 3.33 -10.34
C ASP A 92 15.57 4.13 -9.17
N SER A 93 15.83 3.69 -7.94
CA SER A 93 15.29 4.32 -6.75
C SER A 93 16.10 5.53 -6.30
N LEU A 94 15.34 6.58 -5.99
CA LEU A 94 15.82 7.80 -5.36
C LEU A 94 16.07 7.62 -3.85
N SER A 95 15.50 6.59 -3.23
CA SER A 95 15.72 6.33 -1.81
C SER A 95 16.94 5.44 -1.62
N VAL A 96 17.72 5.71 -0.57
CA VAL A 96 18.73 4.75 -0.10
C VAL A 96 18.07 3.62 0.67
N ASP A 97 18.79 2.51 0.77
CA ASP A 97 18.37 1.34 1.53
C ASP A 97 17.88 1.67 2.96
N PRO A 98 16.77 1.04 3.40
CA PRO A 98 15.88 0.16 2.63
C PRO A 98 14.76 0.93 1.90
N ILE A 99 14.21 0.36 0.82
CA ILE A 99 13.11 0.96 0.03
C ILE A 99 11.79 0.21 0.23
N PRO A 100 10.62 0.87 0.11
CA PRO A 100 9.35 0.20 0.33
C PRO A 100 8.98 -0.66 -0.89
N TYR A 101 8.42 -1.84 -0.61
CA TYR A 101 7.83 -2.75 -1.57
C TYR A 101 6.33 -2.86 -1.33
N PHE A 102 5.56 -2.99 -2.40
CA PHE A 102 4.11 -3.04 -2.36
C PHE A 102 3.57 -4.20 -3.17
N ASP A 103 2.48 -4.75 -2.70
CA ASP A 103 1.56 -5.53 -3.50
C ASP A 103 0.55 -4.59 -4.15
N VAL A 104 0.29 -4.82 -5.42
CA VAL A 104 -0.56 -4.00 -6.28
C VAL A 104 -1.80 -4.79 -6.65
N ASN A 105 -2.96 -4.16 -6.50
CA ASN A 105 -4.22 -4.65 -7.01
C ASN A 105 -4.96 -3.49 -7.70
N ILE A 106 -5.23 -3.66 -8.99
CA ILE A 106 -5.97 -2.69 -9.80
C ILE A 106 -7.30 -3.30 -10.15
N THR A 107 -8.38 -2.59 -9.86
CA THR A 107 -9.76 -3.06 -10.09
C THR A 107 -10.47 -2.17 -11.08
N ASN A 108 -11.30 -2.76 -11.94
CA ASN A 108 -12.22 -2.02 -12.79
C ASN A 108 -13.27 -1.25 -11.96
N ILE A 109 -14.03 -0.35 -12.60
CA ILE A 109 -15.15 0.37 -11.97
C ILE A 109 -16.18 -0.53 -11.25
N ASN A 110 -16.35 -1.78 -11.71
CA ASN A 110 -17.26 -2.75 -11.10
C ASN A 110 -16.66 -3.46 -9.86
N GLY A 111 -15.41 -3.14 -9.50
CA GLY A 111 -14.67 -3.78 -8.40
C GLY A 111 -14.01 -5.11 -8.78
N GLU A 112 -14.15 -5.57 -10.01
CA GLU A 112 -13.46 -6.76 -10.51
C GLU A 112 -11.95 -6.52 -10.62
N VAL A 113 -11.16 -7.46 -10.11
CA VAL A 113 -9.71 -7.41 -10.20
C VAL A 113 -9.29 -7.50 -11.66
N ASN A 114 -8.57 -6.49 -12.12
CA ASN A 114 -8.01 -6.43 -13.46
C ASN A 114 -6.55 -6.88 -13.50
N PHE A 115 -5.74 -6.39 -12.55
CA PHE A 115 -4.31 -6.67 -12.51
C PHE A 115 -3.85 -6.84 -11.07
N THR A 116 -2.98 -7.83 -10.84
CA THR A 116 -2.31 -8.02 -9.56
C THR A 116 -0.84 -8.30 -9.75
N ALA A 117 -0.03 -7.73 -8.87
CA ALA A 117 1.40 -7.98 -8.82
C ALA A 117 1.87 -7.87 -7.38
N ALA A 118 2.70 -8.80 -6.93
CA ALA A 118 3.26 -8.76 -5.58
C ALA A 118 4.71 -8.28 -5.61
N ASN A 119 5.16 -7.75 -4.47
CA ASN A 119 6.54 -7.39 -4.19
C ASN A 119 7.15 -6.45 -5.25
N LEU A 120 6.46 -5.36 -5.54
CA LEU A 120 6.94 -4.31 -6.44
C LEU A 120 7.61 -3.21 -5.63
N SER A 121 8.84 -2.85 -6.00
CA SER A 121 9.48 -1.71 -5.36
C SER A 121 8.71 -0.41 -5.66
N ASN A 122 8.83 0.56 -4.75
CA ASN A 122 8.25 1.88 -4.92
C ASN A 122 8.68 2.56 -6.24
N SER A 123 9.89 2.28 -6.71
CA SER A 123 10.43 2.83 -7.95
C SER A 123 9.99 2.06 -9.19
N GLU A 124 9.81 0.73 -9.12
CA GLU A 124 9.15 -0.02 -10.20
C GLU A 124 7.74 0.51 -10.45
N ILE A 125 6.98 0.78 -9.37
CA ILE A 125 5.64 1.38 -9.48
C ILE A 125 5.73 2.78 -10.10
N ALA A 126 6.69 3.59 -9.66
CA ALA A 126 6.88 4.94 -10.19
C ALA A 126 7.11 4.94 -11.71
N ILE A 127 7.98 4.04 -12.19
CA ILE A 127 8.31 3.91 -13.61
C ILE A 127 7.09 3.46 -14.42
N ASN A 128 6.43 2.38 -13.98
CA ASN A 128 5.28 1.82 -14.70
C ASN A 128 4.13 2.82 -14.82
N LEU A 129 3.91 3.64 -13.80
CA LEU A 129 2.84 4.64 -13.79
C LEU A 129 3.29 6.03 -14.27
N ILE A 130 4.57 6.19 -14.66
CA ILE A 130 5.18 7.47 -15.09
C ILE A 130 5.00 8.56 -14.01
N LEU A 131 5.22 8.21 -12.75
CA LEU A 131 5.10 9.09 -11.57
C LEU A 131 6.39 9.88 -11.31
N GLY A 132 6.90 10.53 -12.35
CA GLY A 132 8.18 11.20 -12.30
C GLY A 132 8.58 11.81 -13.63
N TYR A 133 9.86 12.10 -13.77
CA TYR A 133 10.48 12.58 -15.00
C TYR A 133 11.96 12.18 -15.04
N MET A 134 12.37 11.51 -16.12
CA MET A 134 13.73 10.95 -16.27
C MET A 134 14.12 10.12 -15.04
N LYS A 135 15.24 10.46 -14.37
CA LYS A 135 15.72 9.74 -13.18
C LYS A 135 15.03 10.20 -11.90
N PHE A 136 14.17 11.23 -11.95
CA PHE A 136 13.37 11.62 -10.80
C PHE A 136 12.11 10.75 -10.74
N GLN A 137 12.19 9.62 -10.02
CA GLN A 137 11.10 8.65 -9.82
C GLN A 137 10.85 8.42 -8.31
N PRO A 138 10.27 9.39 -7.59
CA PRO A 138 10.06 9.32 -6.13
C PRO A 138 9.02 8.28 -5.68
N GLY A 139 8.13 7.83 -6.57
CA GLY A 139 7.12 6.81 -6.29
C GLY A 139 5.99 7.24 -5.37
N LEU A 140 5.34 6.29 -4.70
CA LEU A 140 4.14 6.54 -3.90
C LEU A 140 4.44 7.01 -2.47
N PHE A 141 5.55 6.54 -1.90
CA PHE A 141 5.91 6.78 -0.51
C PHE A 141 7.39 7.16 -0.36
N VAL A 142 7.64 8.38 0.13
CA VAL A 142 8.98 8.92 0.30
C VAL A 142 9.42 8.94 1.76
N ARG A 143 10.74 8.98 1.95
CA ARG A 143 11.41 9.13 3.25
C ARG A 143 11.07 10.47 3.90
N ASN A 144 11.18 10.50 5.24
CA ASN A 144 10.96 11.72 5.99
C ASN A 144 12.11 12.74 5.76
N ASN A 145 11.75 14.02 5.85
CA ASN A 145 12.70 15.15 5.79
C ASN A 145 13.57 15.26 4.53
N MET A 146 13.16 14.66 3.40
CA MET A 146 13.91 14.70 2.13
C MET A 146 13.39 15.75 1.13
N TRP A 147 12.52 16.68 1.54
CA TRP A 147 11.84 17.59 0.61
C TRP A 147 12.80 18.51 -0.16
N ASP A 148 13.82 19.04 0.50
CA ASP A 148 14.83 19.90 -0.15
C ASP A 148 15.75 19.10 -1.07
N GLU A 149 16.08 17.86 -0.68
CA GLU A 149 16.87 16.94 -1.51
C GLU A 149 16.11 16.50 -2.76
N LEU A 150 14.83 16.14 -2.62
CA LEU A 150 13.93 15.83 -3.74
C LEU A 150 13.75 17.05 -4.65
N ALA A 151 13.65 18.26 -4.10
CA ALA A 151 13.59 19.49 -4.90
C ALA A 151 14.87 19.67 -5.72
N ALA A 152 16.04 19.51 -5.09
CA ALA A 152 17.32 19.58 -5.79
C ALA A 152 17.44 18.51 -6.89
N TRP A 153 17.01 17.27 -6.62
CA TRP A 153 17.01 16.21 -7.61
C TRP A 153 16.06 16.45 -8.78
N ALA A 154 14.87 17.00 -8.51
CA ALA A 154 13.92 17.39 -9.54
C ALA A 154 14.52 18.46 -10.46
N TYR A 155 15.12 19.51 -9.90
CA TYR A 155 15.79 20.55 -10.70
C TYR A 155 16.97 19.99 -11.50
N ASN A 156 17.72 19.04 -10.94
CA ASN A 156 18.83 18.39 -11.64
C ASN A 156 18.40 17.47 -12.81
N GLN A 157 17.09 17.23 -13.02
CA GLN A 157 16.63 16.51 -14.22
C GLN A 157 16.45 17.43 -15.43
N SER A 158 16.44 18.75 -15.25
CA SER A 158 16.29 19.67 -16.39
C SER A 158 17.61 19.95 -17.11
N SER A 159 18.75 19.49 -16.57
CA SER A 159 20.06 19.69 -17.18
C SER A 159 20.42 18.58 -18.18
N VAL A 160 20.93 19.01 -19.33
CA VAL A 160 21.34 18.20 -20.51
C VAL A 160 22.32 17.06 -20.15
N GLU A 161 23.04 17.17 -19.04
CA GLU A 161 24.09 16.22 -18.63
C GLU A 161 23.57 14.86 -18.11
N ARG A 162 22.26 14.71 -17.88
CA ARG A 162 21.68 13.49 -17.29
C ARG A 162 20.74 12.69 -18.18
N SER A 163 20.61 13.08 -19.44
CA SER A 163 19.86 12.29 -20.41
C SER A 163 20.54 10.96 -20.73
N TRP A 164 19.73 9.91 -20.83
CA TRP A 164 20.14 8.64 -21.42
C TRP A 164 20.47 8.82 -22.91
N GLU A 165 19.91 9.85 -23.55
CA GLU A 165 20.16 10.27 -24.94
C GLU A 165 20.14 11.81 -25.04
N PRO A 166 21.29 12.49 -24.97
CA PRO A 166 21.36 13.95 -25.06
C PRO A 166 20.61 14.50 -26.28
N GLY A 167 19.71 15.46 -26.08
CA GLY A 167 18.94 16.16 -27.10
C GLY A 167 17.53 15.64 -27.39
N VAL A 168 17.18 14.41 -26.98
CA VAL A 168 15.84 13.83 -27.21
C VAL A 168 14.90 14.10 -26.03
N TYR A 169 15.43 14.01 -24.81
CA TYR A 169 14.66 14.15 -23.57
C TYR A 169 15.03 15.41 -22.78
N ASP A 170 15.86 16.28 -23.35
CA ASP A 170 16.35 17.47 -22.67
C ASP A 170 15.44 18.65 -22.96
N ASN A 171 15.12 19.42 -21.91
CA ASN A 171 14.27 20.63 -21.86
C ASN A 171 12.89 20.42 -21.21
N ALA A 172 12.89 19.99 -19.94
CA ALA A 172 11.72 20.16 -19.08
C ALA A 172 11.79 21.46 -18.27
N THR A 173 10.68 22.19 -18.24
CA THR A 173 10.46 23.18 -17.18
C THR A 173 10.11 22.44 -15.90
N VAL A 174 10.86 22.69 -14.83
CA VAL A 174 10.63 22.11 -13.51
C VAL A 174 10.16 23.20 -12.56
N ILE A 175 9.02 22.99 -11.93
CA ILE A 175 8.48 23.87 -10.88
C ILE A 175 8.30 23.03 -9.63
N VAL A 176 8.97 23.44 -8.55
CA VAL A 176 8.77 22.86 -7.22
C VAL A 176 8.11 23.89 -6.31
N ASP A 177 6.85 23.66 -5.94
CA ASP A 177 6.19 24.43 -4.89
C ASP A 177 6.37 23.70 -3.55
N ASN A 178 7.35 24.16 -2.77
CA ASN A 178 7.63 23.68 -1.43
C ASN A 178 7.20 24.68 -0.33
N ASN A 179 6.46 25.74 -0.67
CA ASN A 179 6.10 26.79 0.29
C ASN A 179 4.82 26.48 1.07
N THR A 180 4.02 25.54 0.58
CA THR A 180 2.81 25.09 1.28
C THR A 180 3.19 24.27 2.52
N LEU A 181 2.61 24.59 3.68
CA LEU A 181 2.99 24.01 4.99
C LEU A 181 2.93 22.47 5.00
N ASN A 182 1.87 21.90 4.43
CA ASN A 182 1.60 20.46 4.50
C ASN A 182 1.80 19.71 3.18
N LYS A 183 2.21 20.41 2.12
CA LYS A 183 2.27 19.85 0.77
C LYS A 183 3.52 20.31 0.03
N VAL A 184 4.00 19.44 -0.84
CA VAL A 184 4.98 19.80 -1.87
C VAL A 184 4.44 19.35 -3.23
N THR A 185 4.62 20.19 -4.24
CA THR A 185 4.18 19.90 -5.60
C THR A 185 5.37 19.97 -6.55
N TYR A 186 5.52 18.94 -7.38
CA TYR A 186 6.52 18.87 -8.44
C TYR A 186 5.80 18.90 -9.78
N LYS A 187 6.14 19.84 -10.65
CA LYS A 187 5.61 19.92 -12.02
C LYS A 187 6.75 19.84 -13.02
N PHE A 188 6.60 18.96 -14.00
CA PHE A 188 7.51 18.76 -15.11
C PHE A 188 6.73 19.02 -16.40
N ASN A 189 7.29 19.85 -17.28
CA ASN A 189 6.73 20.10 -18.61
C ASN A 189 7.85 20.01 -19.64
N GLN A 190 7.97 18.85 -20.27
CA GLN A 190 8.92 18.58 -21.33
C GLN A 190 8.49 19.29 -22.61
N THR A 191 9.37 20.12 -23.16
CA THR A 191 9.08 20.95 -24.33
C THR A 191 9.51 20.33 -25.66
N THR A 192 10.19 19.18 -25.60
CA THR A 192 10.79 18.43 -26.72
C THR A 192 10.54 16.93 -26.53
N GLY A 193 10.90 16.08 -27.50
CA GLY A 193 10.78 14.63 -27.37
C GLY A 193 9.34 14.14 -27.23
N LEU A 194 9.08 13.32 -26.20
CA LEU A 194 7.75 12.75 -25.91
C LEU A 194 6.74 13.75 -25.34
N GLN A 195 7.18 15.00 -25.09
CA GLN A 195 6.37 16.09 -24.56
C GLN A 195 5.65 15.71 -23.26
N GLN A 196 6.35 14.96 -22.39
CA GLN A 196 5.81 14.51 -21.13
C GLN A 196 5.43 15.69 -20.22
N LYS A 197 4.26 15.59 -19.59
CA LYS A 197 3.81 16.52 -18.54
C LYS A 197 3.48 15.71 -17.31
N THR A 198 4.06 16.07 -16.17
CA THR A 198 3.82 15.39 -14.90
C THR A 198 3.58 16.42 -13.80
N GLU A 199 2.56 16.24 -12.99
CA GLU A 199 2.32 16.94 -11.73
C GLU A 199 2.18 15.91 -10.62
N LEU A 200 2.99 16.01 -9.58
CA LEU A 200 2.96 15.16 -8.39
C LEU A 200 2.78 16.03 -7.16
N GLN A 201 1.86 15.68 -6.27
CA GLN A 201 1.65 16.37 -5.01
C GLN A 201 1.76 15.40 -3.84
N TYR A 202 2.67 15.67 -2.91
CA TYR A 202 2.90 14.85 -1.73
C TYR A 202 2.45 15.56 -0.45
N SER A 203 2.02 14.77 0.53
CA SER A 203 1.84 15.23 1.91
C SER A 203 3.19 15.29 2.63
N LYS A 204 3.56 16.47 3.15
CA LYS A 204 4.76 16.65 3.97
C LYS A 204 4.70 15.95 5.32
N THR A 205 3.49 15.61 5.77
CA THR A 205 3.25 15.02 7.09
C THR A 205 3.24 13.49 7.07
N THR A 206 3.04 12.90 5.89
CA THR A 206 2.97 11.44 5.72
C THR A 206 3.93 10.91 4.66
N GLY A 207 4.54 11.75 3.80
CA GLY A 207 5.40 11.27 2.71
C GLY A 207 4.66 10.60 1.57
N ILE A 208 3.33 10.63 1.57
CA ILE A 208 2.48 9.91 0.62
C ILE A 208 2.16 10.82 -0.58
N LEU A 209 2.21 10.26 -1.78
CA LEU A 209 1.68 10.87 -2.99
C LEU A 209 0.15 11.02 -2.84
N GLU A 210 -0.38 12.24 -2.78
CA GLU A 210 -1.81 12.49 -2.65
C GLU A 210 -2.51 12.64 -4.00
N TYR A 211 -1.76 13.10 -5.00
CA TYR A 211 -2.29 13.38 -6.33
C TYR A 211 -1.16 13.25 -7.35
N ALA A 212 -1.47 12.63 -8.50
CA ALA A 212 -0.62 12.66 -9.66
C ALA A 212 -1.43 12.87 -10.92
N LYS A 213 -0.88 13.64 -11.85
CA LYS A 213 -1.40 13.82 -13.20
C LYS A 213 -0.23 13.78 -14.16
N THR A 214 -0.19 12.77 -15.02
CA THR A 214 0.89 12.59 -15.99
C THR A 214 0.35 12.28 -17.38
N SER A 215 1.08 12.70 -18.40
CA SER A 215 0.83 12.36 -19.79
C SER A 215 2.14 12.23 -20.55
N CYS A 216 2.27 11.21 -21.39
CA CYS A 216 3.44 10.97 -22.23
C CYS A 216 3.01 10.28 -23.52
N GLY A 217 3.18 10.92 -24.68
CA GLY A 217 2.59 10.42 -25.93
C GLY A 217 1.07 10.22 -25.82
N ASN A 218 0.58 8.99 -26.04
CA ASN A 218 -0.84 8.63 -25.89
C ASN A 218 -1.22 8.22 -24.46
N TYR A 219 -0.26 8.07 -23.55
CA TYR A 219 -0.54 7.72 -22.16
C TYR A 219 -1.03 8.94 -21.38
N VAL A 220 -2.09 8.75 -20.59
CA VAL A 220 -2.61 9.74 -19.64
C VAL A 220 -3.02 9.00 -18.38
N LEU A 221 -2.62 9.53 -17.24
CA LEU A 221 -3.04 9.08 -15.91
C LEU A 221 -3.32 10.30 -15.05
N GLU A 222 -4.48 10.33 -14.41
CA GLU A 222 -4.75 11.23 -13.29
C GLU A 222 -5.28 10.39 -12.13
N ILE A 223 -4.62 10.44 -10.99
CA ILE A 223 -4.99 9.70 -9.77
C ILE A 223 -5.04 10.62 -8.56
N LYS A 224 -5.94 10.30 -7.65
CA LYS A 224 -6.07 10.99 -6.37
C LYS A 224 -6.26 10.00 -5.25
N ILE A 225 -5.57 10.21 -4.13
CA ILE A 225 -5.74 9.38 -2.96
C ILE A 225 -7.16 9.57 -2.41
N ILE A 226 -7.88 8.48 -2.22
CA ILE A 226 -9.23 8.46 -1.65
C ILE A 226 -9.24 7.88 -0.24
N GLU A 227 -8.25 7.06 0.10
CA GLU A 227 -8.15 6.49 1.43
C GLU A 227 -6.68 6.23 1.80
N GLN A 228 -6.28 6.75 2.96
CA GLN A 228 -5.11 6.29 3.71
C GLN A 228 -5.69 5.46 4.85
N GLN A 229 -5.67 4.14 4.76
CA GLN A 229 -6.71 3.37 5.45
C GLN A 229 -6.82 3.47 6.98
N ARG A 230 -5.94 4.11 7.75
CA ARG A 230 -5.69 3.77 9.17
C ARG A 230 -5.47 2.25 9.32
N PRO A 231 -4.70 1.78 10.31
CA PRO A 231 -4.76 0.37 10.64
C PRO A 231 -6.23 0.09 10.94
N SER A 232 -6.90 -0.74 10.13
CA SER A 232 -8.20 -1.27 10.53
C SER A 232 -7.96 -1.88 11.91
N ILE A 233 -8.67 -1.39 12.94
CA ILE A 233 -8.74 -2.16 14.19
C ILE A 233 -9.14 -3.56 13.72
N PRO A 234 -8.32 -4.58 13.95
CA PRO A 234 -8.57 -5.92 13.43
C PRO A 234 -10.02 -6.23 13.76
N SER A 235 -10.84 -6.42 12.72
CA SER A 235 -12.19 -6.88 12.93
C SER A 235 -12.04 -8.24 13.58
N TYR A 236 -12.25 -8.28 14.90
CA TYR A 236 -12.19 -9.52 15.63
C TYR A 236 -13.10 -10.48 14.88
N ASN A 237 -12.57 -11.63 14.49
CA ASN A 237 -13.37 -12.61 13.80
C ASN A 237 -14.42 -13.09 14.80
N THR A 238 -15.60 -12.46 14.78
CA THR A 238 -16.67 -12.68 15.76
C THR A 238 -17.08 -14.14 15.79
N SER A 239 -16.86 -14.86 14.67
CA SER A 239 -17.02 -16.30 14.58
C SER A 239 -16.08 -17.09 15.51
N ILE A 240 -14.85 -16.64 15.76
CA ILE A 240 -13.92 -17.28 16.72
C ILE A 240 -14.42 -17.08 18.16
N ILE A 241 -14.89 -15.88 18.49
CA ILE A 241 -15.46 -15.57 19.82
C ILE A 241 -16.76 -16.36 20.03
N LEU A 242 -17.63 -16.44 19.02
CA LEU A 242 -18.84 -17.27 19.08
C LEU A 242 -18.50 -18.76 19.20
N LEU A 243 -17.49 -19.24 18.48
CA LEU A 243 -17.07 -20.64 18.54
C LEU A 243 -16.52 -20.99 19.93
N SER A 244 -15.75 -20.11 20.57
CA SER A 244 -15.24 -20.34 21.93
C SER A 244 -16.35 -20.32 22.99
N LEU A 245 -17.34 -19.43 22.83
CA LEU A 245 -18.52 -19.36 23.70
C LEU A 245 -19.39 -20.61 23.55
N THR A 246 -19.69 -21.01 22.32
CA THR A 246 -20.53 -22.19 22.04
C THR A 246 -19.86 -23.48 22.49
N THR A 247 -18.56 -23.66 22.23
CA THR A 247 -17.82 -24.83 22.73
C THR A 247 -17.79 -24.89 24.27
N SER A 248 -17.60 -23.75 24.93
CA SER A 248 -17.67 -23.65 26.39
C SER A 248 -19.05 -24.04 26.95
N ILE A 249 -20.13 -23.56 26.34
CA ILE A 249 -21.51 -23.89 26.73
C ILE A 249 -21.78 -25.40 26.52
N LEU A 250 -21.39 -25.95 25.37
CA LEU A 250 -21.56 -27.38 25.07
C LEU A 250 -20.81 -28.26 26.06
N LEU A 251 -19.60 -27.87 26.47
CA LEU A 251 -18.82 -28.60 27.47
C LEU A 251 -19.53 -28.61 28.84
N ILE A 252 -20.07 -27.46 29.27
CA ILE A 252 -20.84 -27.35 30.52
C ILE A 252 -22.09 -28.24 30.47
N LEU A 253 -22.84 -28.21 29.36
CA LEU A 253 -24.05 -29.02 29.18
C LEU A 253 -23.73 -30.53 29.17
N PHE A 254 -22.65 -30.94 28.50
CA PHE A 254 -22.22 -32.33 28.45
C PHE A 254 -21.87 -32.87 29.84
N ILE A 255 -21.10 -32.09 30.61
CA ILE A 255 -20.70 -32.45 31.99
C ILE A 255 -21.95 -32.55 32.89
N TYR A 256 -22.88 -31.60 32.78
CA TYR A 256 -24.13 -31.62 33.54
C TYR A 256 -24.97 -32.88 33.24
N LYS A 257 -25.14 -33.22 31.96
CA LYS A 257 -25.90 -34.40 31.53
C LYS A 257 -25.26 -35.71 32.01
N LYS A 258 -23.93 -35.86 31.87
CA LYS A 258 -23.21 -37.06 32.33
C LYS A 258 -23.45 -37.32 33.81
N LYS A 259 -23.39 -36.27 34.64
CA LYS A 259 -23.54 -36.37 36.09
C LYS A 259 -24.97 -36.71 36.53
N ASN A 260 -25.99 -36.15 35.89
CA ASN A 260 -27.37 -36.53 36.18
C ASN A 260 -27.64 -38.01 35.86
N ASN A 261 -27.03 -38.55 34.81
CA ASN A 261 -27.15 -39.98 34.48
C ASN A 261 -26.47 -40.90 35.50
N GLU A 262 -25.41 -40.44 36.18
CA GLU A 262 -24.77 -41.19 37.27
C GLU A 262 -25.61 -41.15 38.56
N LEU A 263 -26.32 -40.04 38.83
CA LEU A 263 -27.22 -39.92 39.98
C LEU A 263 -28.48 -40.78 39.86
N ILE A 264 -28.97 -41.03 38.64
CA ILE A 264 -30.16 -41.88 38.40
C ILE A 264 -29.83 -43.38 38.56
N LYS A 265 -28.54 -43.75 38.48
CA LYS A 265 -28.09 -45.14 38.57
C LYS A 265 -27.77 -45.62 40.00
N ASN A 266 -27.74 -44.71 40.97
CA ASN A 266 -27.51 -44.99 42.39
C ASN A 266 -28.78 -44.74 43.19
#